data_AF-A0A916HTL5-F1
#
_entry.id   AF-A0A916HTL5-F1
#
_cell.length_a   1.000
_cell.length_b   1.000
_cell.length_c   1.000
_cell.angle_alpha   90.00
_cell.angle_beta   90.00
_cell.angle_gamma   90.00
#
_symmetry.space_group_name_H-M   'P 1'
#
loop_
_entity.id
_entity.type
_entity.pdbx_description
1 polymer ?
#
loop_
_entity_poly.entity_id
_entity_poly.type
_entity_poly.pdbx_seq_one_letter_code
_entity_poly.pdbx_strand_id
1 'polypeptide(L)'
;MEQLTDLDLVNEVRAGDRRAYTELMNRYKEKIYWVARRMLGNHADADDVVQEAFLKAFLNLGDFRGDAGFYTWLYRIAVNLSLNALRKRHVMDYLRESELAQKVFPPAKDDPHKEL
;
A
#
# COMPACT_ATOMS: atom_id res chain seq x y z
N MET A 1 8.05 -18.32 -26.59
CA MET A 1 9.02 -17.52 -25.82
C MET A 1 8.94 -17.97 -24.38
N GLU A 2 10.08 -18.26 -23.77
CA GLU A 2 10.17 -18.64 -22.36
C GLU A 2 9.79 -17.45 -21.48
N GLN A 3 8.91 -17.64 -20.51
CA GLN A 3 8.57 -16.57 -19.56
C GLN A 3 9.72 -16.39 -18.58
N LEU A 4 10.26 -15.18 -18.48
CA LEU A 4 11.28 -14.83 -17.50
C LEU A 4 10.77 -15.10 -16.08
N THR A 5 11.64 -15.66 -15.24
CA THR A 5 11.33 -15.84 -13.82
C THR A 5 11.31 -14.48 -13.11
N ASP A 6 10.75 -14.43 -11.91
CA ASP A 6 10.76 -13.19 -11.13
C ASP A 6 12.19 -12.73 -10.82
N LEU A 7 13.11 -13.68 -10.60
CA LEU A 7 14.51 -13.35 -10.31
C LEU A 7 15.21 -12.76 -11.55
N ASP A 8 14.92 -13.29 -12.74
CA ASP A 8 15.44 -12.74 -13.99
C ASP A 8 14.94 -11.30 -14.19
N LEU A 9 13.64 -11.07 -14.02
CA LEU A 9 13.07 -9.72 -14.10
C LEU A 9 13.67 -8.77 -13.07
N VAL A 10 13.91 -9.22 -11.84
CA VAL A 10 14.59 -8.42 -10.81
C VAL A 10 16.00 -8.01 -11.27
N ASN A 11 16.75 -8.93 -11.89
CA ASN A 11 18.09 -8.65 -12.39
C ASN A 11 18.07 -7.66 -13.56
N GLU A 12 17.10 -7.77 -14.47
CA GLU A 12 16.90 -6.81 -15.56
C GLU A 12 16.55 -5.41 -15.03
N VAL A 13 15.71 -5.31 -13.99
CA VAL A 13 15.42 -4.01 -13.36
C VAL A 13 16.68 -3.40 -12.74
N ARG A 14 17.53 -4.21 -12.11
CA ARG A 14 18.83 -3.76 -11.56
C ARG A 14 19.80 -3.31 -12.64
N ALA A 15 19.74 -3.93 -13.82
CA ALA A 15 20.49 -3.50 -15.00
C ALA A 15 19.93 -2.22 -15.65
N GLY A 16 18.78 -1.73 -15.17
CA GLY A 16 18.17 -0.48 -15.61
C GLY A 16 16.96 -0.64 -16.54
N ASP A 17 16.54 -1.87 -16.87
CA ASP A 17 15.34 -2.08 -17.68
C ASP A 17 14.06 -1.90 -16.85
N ARG A 18 13.49 -0.69 -16.93
CA ARG A 18 12.24 -0.36 -16.25
C ARG A 18 11.04 -1.19 -16.73
N ARG A 19 11.08 -1.76 -17.94
CA ARG A 19 9.98 -2.58 -18.47
C ARG A 19 9.87 -3.91 -17.71
N ALA A 20 10.99 -4.45 -17.24
CA ALA A 20 10.99 -5.65 -16.40
C ALA A 20 10.26 -5.40 -15.07
N TYR A 21 10.29 -4.17 -14.54
CA TYR A 21 9.55 -3.81 -13.34
C TYR A 21 8.04 -3.76 -13.60
N THR A 22 7.64 -3.21 -14.74
CA THR A 22 6.24 -3.20 -15.18
C THR A 22 5.67 -4.62 -15.27
N GLU A 23 6.47 -5.59 -15.74
CA GLU A 23 6.08 -6.99 -15.79
C GLU A 23 5.87 -7.57 -14.39
N LEU A 24 6.81 -7.36 -13.45
CA LEU A 24 6.63 -7.74 -12.04
C LEU A 24 5.37 -7.12 -11.43
N MET A 25 5.12 -5.84 -11.71
CA MET A 25 3.92 -5.14 -11.24
C MET A 25 2.65 -5.74 -11.83
N ASN A 26 2.60 -6.04 -13.12
CA ASN A 26 1.43 -6.66 -13.76
C ASN A 26 1.14 -8.05 -13.18
N ARG A 27 2.15 -8.85 -12.86
CA ARG A 27 1.99 -10.18 -12.24
C ARG A 27 1.36 -10.12 -10.84
N TYR A 28 1.65 -9.07 -10.08
CA TYR A 28 1.38 -9.04 -8.64
C TYR A 28 0.41 -7.96 -8.17
N LYS A 29 0.10 -6.93 -8.98
CA LYS A 29 -0.76 -5.80 -8.57
C LYS A 29 -2.10 -6.25 -8.02
N GLU A 30 -2.78 -7.17 -8.70
CA GLU A 30 -4.10 -7.65 -8.29
C GLU A 30 -4.02 -8.48 -7.00
N LYS A 31 -3.00 -9.34 -6.87
CA LYS A 31 -2.80 -10.15 -5.67
C LYS A 31 -2.53 -9.26 -4.44
N ILE A 32 -1.67 -8.26 -4.60
CA ILE A 32 -1.35 -7.30 -3.54
C ILE A 32 -2.56 -6.44 -3.18
N TYR A 33 -3.33 -6.02 -4.18
CA TYR A 33 -4.59 -5.31 -3.98
C TYR A 33 -5.55 -6.12 -3.12
N TRP A 34 -5.79 -7.41 -3.42
CA TRP A 34 -6.70 -8.22 -2.62
C TRP A 34 -6.22 -8.46 -1.19
N VAL A 35 -4.90 -8.54 -0.97
CA VAL A 35 -4.31 -8.59 0.38
C VAL A 35 -4.63 -7.32 1.15
N ALA A 36 -4.33 -6.15 0.59
CA ALA A 36 -4.59 -4.86 1.21
C ALA A 36 -6.10 -4.63 1.43
N ARG A 37 -6.93 -4.93 0.43
CA ARG A 37 -8.39 -4.79 0.45
C ARG A 37 -9.04 -5.65 1.53
N ARG A 38 -8.52 -6.85 1.78
CA ARG A 38 -8.98 -7.72 2.86
C ARG A 38 -8.62 -7.16 4.24
N MET A 39 -7.45 -6.53 4.37
CA MET A 39 -7.01 -5.94 5.64
C MET A 39 -7.69 -4.60 5.96
N LEU A 40 -7.90 -3.76 4.96
CA LEU A 40 -8.31 -2.35 5.12
C LEU A 40 -9.82 -2.14 4.97
N GLY A 41 -10.51 -3.06 4.30
CA GLY A 41 -11.97 -3.07 4.19
C GLY A 41 -12.54 -2.08 3.16
N ASN A 42 -11.73 -1.19 2.59
CA ASN A 42 -12.15 -0.21 1.59
C ASN A 42 -11.17 -0.15 0.41
N HIS A 43 -11.62 0.43 -0.70
CA HIS A 43 -10.88 0.49 -1.97
C HIS A 43 -9.75 1.53 -1.94
N ALA A 44 -10.06 2.75 -1.47
CA ALA A 44 -9.10 3.86 -1.47
C ALA A 44 -7.81 3.52 -0.69
N ASP A 45 -7.94 3.03 0.54
CA ASP A 45 -6.78 2.64 1.34
C ASP A 45 -6.01 1.46 0.70
N ALA A 46 -6.71 0.56 0.03
CA ALA A 46 -6.08 -0.59 -0.64
C ALA A 46 -5.26 -0.13 -1.85
N ASP A 47 -5.80 0.77 -2.68
CA ASP A 47 -5.11 1.33 -3.83
C ASP A 47 -3.89 2.14 -3.41
N ASP A 48 -3.97 2.90 -2.32
CA ASP A 48 -2.84 3.63 -1.74
C ASP A 48 -1.74 2.68 -1.27
N VAL A 49 -2.11 1.61 -0.55
CA VAL A 49 -1.14 0.60 -0.10
C VAL A 49 -0.49 -0.12 -1.27
N VAL A 50 -1.23 -0.45 -2.33
CA VAL A 50 -0.68 -1.09 -3.54
C VAL A 50 0.38 -0.17 -4.15
N GLN A 51 0.05 1.10 -4.37
CA GLN A 51 0.98 2.07 -4.95
C GLN A 51 2.23 2.24 -4.09
N GLU A 52 2.07 2.46 -2.78
CA GLU A 52 3.19 2.62 -1.86
C GLU A 52 4.03 1.33 -1.76
N ALA A 53 3.42 0.14 -1.83
CA ALA A 53 4.13 -1.13 -1.80
C ALA A 53 5.03 -1.29 -3.02
N PHE A 54 4.53 -1.02 -4.23
CA PHE A 54 5.34 -1.07 -5.44
C PHE A 54 6.36 0.06 -5.50
N LEU A 55 6.07 1.25 -4.98
CA LEU A 55 7.09 2.31 -4.89
C LEU A 55 8.24 1.88 -3.97
N LYS A 56 7.94 1.36 -2.78
CA LYS A 56 8.95 0.87 -1.84
C LYS A 56 9.72 -0.33 -2.39
N ALA A 57 9.04 -1.25 -3.05
CA ALA A 57 9.69 -2.40 -3.68
C ALA A 57 10.68 -1.96 -4.77
N PHE A 58 10.32 -0.96 -5.58
CA PHE A 58 11.23 -0.40 -6.59
C PHE A 58 12.46 0.25 -5.95
N LEU A 59 12.25 1.12 -4.96
CA LEU A 59 13.34 1.86 -4.31
C LEU A 59 14.31 0.95 -3.54
N ASN A 60 13.82 -0.17 -3.01
CA ASN A 60 14.62 -1.12 -2.20
C ASN A 60 14.96 -2.40 -2.98
N LEU A 61 14.75 -2.43 -4.31
CA LEU A 61 14.99 -3.63 -5.11
C LEU A 61 16.49 -4.02 -5.14
N GLY A 62 17.38 -3.05 -4.96
CA GLY A 62 18.82 -3.27 -4.80
C GLY A 62 19.15 -4.19 -3.62
N ASP A 63 18.40 -4.08 -2.52
CA ASP A 63 18.66 -4.81 -1.27
C ASP A 63 17.98 -6.20 -1.23
N PHE A 64 17.19 -6.54 -2.25
CA PHE A 64 16.50 -7.82 -2.32
C PHE A 64 17.47 -8.98 -2.55
N ARG A 65 17.83 -9.72 -1.50
CA ARG A 65 18.86 -10.78 -1.59
C ARG A 65 18.46 -12.05 -2.36
N GLY A 66 17.18 -12.24 -2.67
CA GLY A 66 16.70 -13.46 -3.31
C GLY A 66 16.54 -14.67 -2.37
N ASP A 67 16.78 -14.51 -1.06
CA ASP A 67 16.58 -15.57 -0.05
C ASP A 67 15.12 -16.10 0.01
N ALA A 68 14.18 -15.29 -0.46
CA ALA A 68 12.77 -15.65 -0.65
C ALA A 68 12.30 -15.15 -2.01
N GLY A 69 11.23 -15.75 -2.55
CA GLY A 69 10.64 -15.28 -3.82
C GLY A 69 10.17 -13.82 -3.74
N PHE A 70 10.26 -13.10 -4.86
CA PHE A 70 9.90 -11.68 -4.97
C PHE A 70 8.50 -11.40 -4.41
N TYR A 71 7.52 -12.24 -4.74
CA TYR A 71 6.17 -12.12 -4.20
C TYR A 71 6.12 -12.14 -2.67
N THR A 72 6.89 -13.03 -2.01
CA THR A 72 6.92 -13.11 -0.54
C THR A 72 7.48 -11.83 0.07
N TRP A 73 8.50 -11.26 -0.55
CA TRP A 73 9.09 -9.99 -0.11
C TRP A 73 8.11 -8.82 -0.30
N LEU A 74 7.49 -8.71 -1.47
CA LEU A 74 6.47 -7.70 -1.78
C LEU A 74 5.24 -7.82 -0.86
N TYR A 75 4.79 -9.05 -0.60
CA TYR A 75 3.69 -9.35 0.33
C TYR A 75 3.98 -8.78 1.73
N ARG A 76 5.20 -8.97 2.25
CA ARG A 76 5.61 -8.42 3.56
C ARG A 76 5.55 -6.89 3.58
N ILE A 77 5.99 -6.24 2.50
CA ILE A 77 5.91 -4.78 2.36
C ILE A 77 4.44 -4.34 2.44
N ALA A 78 3.56 -4.94 1.64
CA ALA A 78 2.14 -4.59 1.59
C ALA A 78 1.41 -4.84 2.92
N VAL A 79 1.70 -5.95 3.60
CA VAL A 79 1.15 -6.25 4.93
C VAL A 79 1.59 -5.21 5.96
N ASN A 80 2.88 -4.83 5.97
CA ASN A 80 3.38 -3.83 6.91
C ASN A 80 2.76 -2.45 6.67
N LEU A 81 2.59 -2.05 5.41
CA LEU A 81 1.89 -0.83 5.03
C LEU A 81 0.42 -0.86 5.48
N SER A 82 -0.27 -1.97 5.24
CA SER A 82 -1.65 -2.16 5.68
C SER A 82 -1.78 -2.06 7.20
N LEU A 83 -0.90 -2.71 7.97
CA LEU A 83 -0.89 -2.60 9.43
C LEU A 83 -0.64 -1.16 9.90
N ASN A 84 0.23 -0.41 9.22
CA ASN A 84 0.47 0.99 9.53
C ASN A 84 -0.76 1.86 9.23
N ALA A 85 -1.46 1.64 8.12
CA ALA A 85 -2.70 2.32 7.81
C ALA A 85 -3.79 2.02 8.85
N LEU A 86 -3.94 0.76 9.27
CA LEU A 86 -4.85 0.36 10.36
C LEU A 86 -4.53 1.09 11.67
N ARG A 87 -3.26 1.17 12.06
CA ARG A 87 -2.83 1.90 13.27
C ARG A 87 -3.16 3.38 13.18
N LYS A 88 -2.86 4.01 12.04
CA LYS A 88 -3.19 5.43 11.82
C LYS A 88 -4.69 5.68 11.93
N ARG A 89 -5.52 4.82 11.33
CA ARG A 89 -6.97 4.94 11.45
C ARG A 89 -7.46 4.83 12.89
N HIS A 90 -6.98 3.84 13.64
CA HIS A 90 -7.34 3.68 15.05
C HIS A 90 -6.95 4.90 15.90
N VAL A 91 -5.78 5.48 15.65
CA VAL A 91 -5.37 6.73 16.32
C VAL A 91 -6.31 7.88 15.94
N MET A 92 -6.69 8.02 14.67
CA MET A 92 -7.62 9.07 14.24
C MET A 92 -9.02 8.90 14.82
N ASP A 93 -9.52 7.67 14.91
CA ASP A 93 -10.82 7.36 15.50
C ASP A 93 -10.81 7.68 17.00
N TYR A 94 -9.79 7.24 17.74
CA TYR A 94 -9.61 7.60 19.16
C TYR A 94 -9.53 9.12 19.38
N LEU A 95 -8.79 9.83 18.53
CA LEU A 95 -8.70 11.29 18.62
C LEU A 95 -10.07 11.91 18.40
N ARG A 96 -10.82 11.51 17.37
CA ARG A 96 -12.19 12.02 17.10
C ARG A 96 -13.16 11.79 18.26
N GLU A 97 -13.05 10.64 18.91
CA GLU A 97 -13.89 10.28 20.06
C GLU A 97 -13.47 11.00 21.35
N SER A 98 -12.24 11.51 21.43
CA SER A 98 -11.75 12.18 22.64
C SER A 98 -12.40 13.55 22.87
N GLU A 99 -12.79 13.83 24.13
CA GLU A 99 -13.32 15.15 24.56
C GLU A 99 -12.38 16.30 24.19
N LEU A 100 -11.07 16.06 24.18
CA LEU A 100 -10.06 17.04 23.78
C LEU A 100 -10.19 17.44 22.30
N ALA A 101 -10.43 16.49 21.39
CA ALA A 101 -10.62 16.82 19.98
C ALA A 101 -11.96 17.53 19.74
N GLN A 102 -13.02 17.17 20.46
CA GLN A 102 -14.30 17.87 20.38
C GLN A 102 -14.20 19.33 20.85
N LYS A 103 -13.29 19.61 21.79
CA LYS A 103 -13.02 20.97 22.28
C LYS A 103 -12.17 21.80 21.32
N VAL A 104 -11.23 21.17 20.60
CA VAL A 104 -10.31 21.84 19.66
C VAL A 104 -10.93 21.99 18.27
N PHE A 105 -11.69 20.98 17.82
CA PHE A 105 -12.43 20.94 16.56
C PHE A 105 -13.90 20.68 16.86
N PRO A 106 -14.63 21.69 17.38
CA PRO A 106 -16.06 21.54 17.58
C PRO A 106 -16.72 21.17 16.25
N PRO A 107 -17.66 20.19 16.22
CA PRO A 107 -18.43 19.93 15.02
C PRO A 107 -19.07 21.26 14.60
N ALA A 108 -18.98 21.58 13.31
CA ALA A 108 -19.55 22.81 12.76
C ALA A 108 -21.00 22.88 13.22
N LYS A 109 -21.31 23.85 14.10
CA LYS A 109 -22.69 24.14 14.48
C LYS A 109 -23.40 24.59 13.22
N ASP A 110 -24.44 23.86 12.86
CA ASP A 110 -25.47 24.20 11.88
C ASP A 110 -24.92 24.84 10.59
N ASP A 111 -24.61 24.00 9.60
CA ASP A 111 -24.50 24.47 8.21
C ASP A 111 -25.85 25.10 7.82
N PRO A 112 -25.93 26.43 7.59
CA PRO A 112 -27.17 27.10 7.24
C PRO A 112 -27.72 26.69 5.87
N HIS A 113 -26.96 25.90 5.09
CA HIS A 113 -27.33 25.49 3.74
C HIS A 113 -27.88 24.06 3.63
N LYS A 114 -28.28 23.43 4.73
CA LYS A 114 -28.99 22.13 4.69
C LYS A 114 -30.48 22.22 4.35
N GLU A 115 -31.03 23.42 4.25
CA GLU A 115 -32.34 23.63 3.63
C GLU A 115 -32.17 24.57 2.44
N LEU A 116 -32.08 23.99 1.23
CA LEU A 116 -32.68 24.43 -0.03
C LEU A 116 -32.29 23.47 -1.17
#